data_AF-A0A7C5FNN3-F1
#
_entry.id   AF-A0A7C5FNN3-F1
#
_cell.length_a   1.000
_cell.length_b   1.000
_cell.length_c   1.000
_cell.angle_alpha   90.00
_cell.angle_beta   90.00
_cell.angle_gamma   90.00
#
_symmetry.space_group_name_H-M   'P 1'
#
loop_
_entity.id
_entity.type
_entity.pdbx_description
1 polymer ?
#
loop_
_entity_poly.entity_id
_entity_poly.type
_entity_poly.pdbx_seq_one_letter_code
_entity_poly.pdbx_strand_id
1 'polypeptide(L)'
;MSLQVFLTWLSRWLYRSSKHSKPKKKKMQRLSKRFDEDLVFFALTIYGEARGECLEGQVAVAYVIRHRLEKWNRYSSYKNTVLDRLQFSCWNRYRIGYGFISPYDHNTKVLKKAFENFDEMFDNHKILRQCVHVADGVMNDMFLDYSKGADHYLAKWLYESDACPSWAKKYKVTTTIGNHIFLRSFMIER
;
A
#
# COMPACT_ATOMS: atom_id res chain seq x y z
N MET A 1 -9.20 55.18 -21.63
CA MET A 1 -9.55 54.54 -20.33
C MET A 1 -9.21 55.51 -19.21
N SER A 2 -10.15 55.85 -18.33
CA SER A 2 -9.91 56.82 -17.24
C SER A 2 -8.99 56.22 -16.17
N LEU A 3 -8.18 57.06 -15.50
CA LEU A 3 -7.27 56.65 -14.41
C LEU A 3 -7.98 55.83 -13.32
N GLN A 4 -9.28 56.07 -13.11
CA GLN A 4 -10.09 55.40 -12.11
C GLN A 4 -10.37 53.93 -12.45
N VAL A 5 -10.46 53.59 -13.74
CA VAL A 5 -10.58 52.19 -14.20
C VAL A 5 -9.26 51.44 -14.05
N PHE A 6 -8.13 52.14 -14.24
CA PHE A 6 -6.80 51.56 -14.06
C PHE A 6 -6.50 51.26 -12.59
N LEU A 7 -6.81 52.18 -11.69
CA LEU A 7 -6.59 52.02 -10.25
C LEU A 7 -7.47 50.91 -9.63
N THR A 8 -8.70 50.74 -10.13
CA THR A 8 -9.60 49.64 -9.69
C THR A 8 -9.14 48.28 -10.21
N TRP A 9 -8.60 48.22 -11.42
CA TRP A 9 -7.97 47.00 -11.95
C TRP A 9 -6.68 46.65 -11.20
N LEU A 10 -5.82 47.63 -10.93
CA LEU A 10 -4.56 47.41 -10.22
C LEU A 10 -4.79 46.96 -8.78
N SER A 11 -5.75 47.57 -8.07
CA SER A 11 -6.11 47.17 -6.70
C SER A 11 -6.74 45.76 -6.66
N ARG A 12 -7.61 45.40 -7.61
CA ARG A 12 -8.12 44.02 -7.76
C ARG A 12 -7.01 43.03 -8.11
N TRP A 13 -6.07 43.41 -8.96
CA TRP A 13 -4.93 42.56 -9.32
C TRP A 13 -3.99 42.33 -8.14
N LEU A 14 -3.61 43.38 -7.41
CA LEU A 14 -2.80 43.27 -6.19
C LEU A 14 -3.50 42.45 -5.10
N TYR A 15 -4.81 42.62 -4.92
CA TYR A 15 -5.61 41.82 -3.99
C TYR A 15 -5.71 40.34 -4.40
N ARG A 16 -5.80 40.03 -5.70
CA ARG A 16 -5.79 38.64 -6.21
C ARG A 16 -4.43 37.99 -6.08
N SER A 17 -3.36 38.75 -6.35
CA SER A 17 -1.97 38.30 -6.21
C SER A 17 -1.59 38.03 -4.75
N SER A 18 -2.10 38.79 -3.79
CA SER A 18 -1.85 38.53 -2.36
C SER A 18 -2.53 37.26 -1.83
N LYS A 19 -3.69 36.88 -2.40
CA LYS A 19 -4.39 35.62 -2.06
C LYS A 19 -3.85 34.38 -2.78
N HIS A 20 -3.00 34.55 -3.79
CA HIS A 20 -2.33 33.46 -4.52
C HIS A 20 -0.85 33.34 -4.11
N SER A 21 -0.55 33.46 -2.81
CA SER A 21 0.74 32.98 -2.32
C SER A 21 0.79 31.45 -2.53
N LYS A 22 1.77 30.99 -3.33
CA LYS A 22 1.98 29.55 -3.52
C LYS A 22 2.15 28.92 -2.14
N PRO A 23 1.39 27.87 -1.78
CA PRO A 23 1.55 27.23 -0.49
C PRO A 23 3.00 26.83 -0.32
N LYS A 24 3.62 27.23 0.80
CA LYS A 24 4.99 26.83 1.15
C LYS A 24 5.05 25.31 1.05
N LYS A 25 5.91 24.76 0.17
CA LYS A 25 6.12 23.32 0.06
C LYS A 25 6.48 22.80 1.45
N LYS A 26 5.53 22.12 2.14
CA LYS A 26 5.84 21.43 3.40
C LYS A 26 6.96 20.45 3.07
N LYS A 27 8.09 20.57 3.76
CA LYS A 27 9.20 19.59 3.66
C LYS A 27 8.60 18.23 3.96
N MET A 28 8.55 17.34 2.98
CA MET A 28 7.96 16.01 3.12
C MET A 28 8.77 15.27 4.20
N GLN A 29 8.21 15.14 5.40
CA GLN A 29 8.86 14.40 6.48
C GLN A 29 8.91 12.93 6.08
N ARG A 30 10.06 12.28 6.33
CA ARG A 30 10.20 10.83 6.19
C ARG A 30 9.14 10.14 7.04
N LEU A 31 8.55 9.08 6.51
CA LEU A 31 7.47 8.32 7.15
C LEU A 31 7.91 7.68 8.49
N SER A 32 9.15 7.22 8.54
CA SER A 32 9.83 6.75 9.76
C SER A 32 11.19 7.44 9.87
N LYS A 33 11.64 7.69 11.10
CA LYS A 33 13.01 8.14 11.36
C LYS A 33 14.00 6.97 11.46
N ARG A 34 13.49 5.76 11.66
CA ARG A 34 14.26 4.56 12.03
C ARG A 34 14.40 3.56 10.89
N PHE A 35 13.41 3.49 10.00
CA PHE A 35 13.28 2.44 8.99
C PHE A 35 13.26 3.02 7.58
N ASP A 36 13.77 2.24 6.63
CA ASP A 36 13.68 2.57 5.21
C ASP A 36 12.23 2.55 4.71
N GLU A 37 11.92 3.37 3.70
CA GLU A 37 10.56 3.47 3.19
C GLU A 37 10.07 2.15 2.57
N ASP A 38 10.93 1.37 1.89
CA ASP A 38 10.53 0.07 1.36
C ASP A 38 10.07 -0.86 2.47
N LEU A 39 10.84 -0.95 3.55
CA LEU A 39 10.49 -1.79 4.70
C LEU A 39 9.17 -1.34 5.34
N VAL A 40 8.99 -0.02 5.50
CA VAL A 40 7.76 0.54 6.10
C VAL A 40 6.53 0.21 5.24
N PHE A 41 6.59 0.48 3.93
CA PHE A 41 5.45 0.21 3.04
C PHE A 41 5.19 -1.29 2.89
N PHE A 42 6.24 -2.11 2.89
CA PHE A 42 6.10 -3.56 2.86
C PHE A 42 5.39 -4.07 4.13
N ALA A 43 5.86 -3.67 5.31
CA ALA A 43 5.27 -4.05 6.60
C ALA A 43 3.83 -3.55 6.76
N LEU A 44 3.54 -2.32 6.35
CA LEU A 44 2.18 -1.76 6.39
C LEU A 44 1.23 -2.52 5.46
N THR A 45 1.72 -3.00 4.32
CA THR A 45 0.91 -3.82 3.41
C THR A 45 0.59 -5.17 4.04
N ILE A 46 1.59 -5.86 4.63
CA ILE A 46 1.36 -7.11 5.37
C ILE A 46 0.38 -6.88 6.52
N TYR A 47 0.50 -5.76 7.24
CA TYR A 47 -0.40 -5.42 8.33
C TYR A 47 -1.84 -5.11 7.84
N GLY A 48 -1.99 -4.47 6.69
CA GLY A 48 -3.29 -4.22 6.08
C GLY A 48 -3.99 -5.49 5.60
N GLU A 49 -3.21 -6.43 5.06
CA GLU A 49 -3.72 -7.62 4.37
C GLU A 49 -3.80 -8.86 5.26
N ALA A 50 -2.93 -8.99 6.27
CA ALA A 50 -2.73 -10.25 7.00
C ALA A 50 -2.54 -10.09 8.53
N ARG A 51 -2.84 -8.94 9.13
CA ARG A 51 -2.70 -8.76 10.60
C ARG A 51 -3.52 -9.74 11.45
N GLY A 52 -4.61 -10.29 10.89
CA GLY A 52 -5.46 -11.27 11.57
C GLY A 52 -5.07 -12.73 11.28
N GLU A 53 -4.07 -12.96 10.43
CA GLU A 53 -3.61 -14.29 10.04
C GLU A 53 -2.50 -14.79 10.97
N CYS A 54 -2.23 -16.10 10.92
CA CYS A 54 -1.07 -16.70 11.59
C CYS A 54 0.25 -16.19 10.98
N LEU A 55 1.37 -16.48 11.63
CA LEU A 55 2.70 -16.04 11.17
C LEU A 55 2.99 -16.55 9.75
N GLU A 56 2.67 -17.81 9.46
CA GLU A 56 2.83 -18.42 8.15
C GLU A 56 1.99 -17.70 7.09
N GLY A 57 0.78 -17.25 7.44
CA GLY A 57 -0.09 -16.48 6.55
C GLY A 57 0.48 -15.10 6.24
N GLN A 58 1.05 -14.42 7.25
CA GLN A 58 1.73 -13.13 7.06
C GLN A 58 2.98 -13.28 6.18
N VAL A 59 3.80 -14.31 6.43
CA VAL A 59 4.97 -14.64 5.62
C VAL A 59 4.55 -14.99 4.18
N ALA A 60 3.48 -15.76 3.99
CA ALA A 60 3.00 -16.11 2.65
C ALA A 60 2.52 -14.88 1.86
N VAL A 61 1.83 -13.93 2.49
CA VAL A 61 1.48 -12.65 1.85
C VAL A 61 2.73 -11.83 1.52
N ALA A 62 3.73 -11.83 2.41
CA ALA A 62 5.00 -11.16 2.15
C ALA A 62 5.74 -11.76 0.95
N TYR A 63 5.76 -13.09 0.81
CA TYR A 63 6.32 -13.75 -0.37
C TYR A 63 5.57 -13.44 -1.66
N VAL A 64 4.24 -13.29 -1.62
CA VAL A 64 3.49 -12.84 -2.80
C VAL A 64 3.99 -11.48 -3.29
N ILE A 65 4.23 -10.54 -2.38
CA ILE A 65 4.79 -9.21 -2.73
C ILE A 65 6.18 -9.36 -3.35
N ARG A 66 7.04 -10.19 -2.75
CA ARG A 66 8.38 -10.47 -3.27
C ARG A 66 8.35 -11.10 -4.66
N HIS A 67 7.54 -12.13 -4.87
CA HIS A 67 7.40 -12.76 -6.18
C HIS A 67 6.86 -11.78 -7.23
N ARG A 68 5.96 -10.87 -6.88
CA ARG A 68 5.50 -9.82 -7.79
C ARG A 68 6.64 -8.87 -8.19
N LEU A 69 7.44 -8.44 -7.21
CA LEU A 69 8.64 -7.61 -7.43
C LEU A 69 9.61 -8.31 -8.39
N GLU A 70 9.89 -9.59 -8.17
CA GLU A 70 10.84 -10.37 -8.98
C GLU A 70 10.29 -10.73 -10.37
N LYS A 71 8.98 -11.00 -10.48
CA LYS A 71 8.34 -11.48 -11.72
C LYS A 71 8.14 -10.37 -12.75
N TRP A 72 7.83 -9.15 -12.32
CA TRP A 72 7.45 -8.08 -13.24
C TRP A 72 8.48 -6.95 -13.26
N ASN A 73 9.16 -6.78 -14.40
CA ASN A 73 10.20 -5.76 -14.63
C ASN A 73 9.76 -4.30 -14.44
N ARG A 74 8.47 -4.04 -14.25
CA ARG A 74 7.95 -2.69 -14.00
C ARG A 74 8.17 -2.21 -12.57
N TYR A 75 8.55 -3.12 -11.66
CA TYR A 75 8.77 -2.80 -10.26
C TYR A 75 10.26 -2.71 -9.96
N SER A 76 10.62 -1.64 -9.25
CA SER A 76 11.99 -1.37 -8.82
C SER A 76 12.22 -1.55 -7.32
N SER A 77 11.15 -1.69 -6.54
CA SER A 77 11.23 -1.73 -5.08
C SER A 77 9.94 -2.30 -4.45
N TYR A 78 9.99 -2.67 -3.17
CA TYR A 78 8.81 -3.14 -2.44
C TYR A 78 7.73 -2.05 -2.34
N LYS A 79 8.11 -0.82 -2.02
CA LYS A 79 7.21 0.35 -2.02
C LYS A 79 6.53 0.53 -3.38
N ASN A 80 7.30 0.46 -4.47
CA ASN A 80 6.73 0.61 -5.81
C ASN A 80 5.75 -0.53 -6.14
N THR A 81 6.07 -1.75 -5.75
CA THR A 81 5.22 -2.94 -5.92
C THR A 81 3.88 -2.78 -5.19
N VAL A 82 3.91 -2.37 -3.91
CA VAL A 82 2.69 -2.31 -3.09
C VAL A 82 1.82 -1.10 -3.38
N LEU A 83 2.41 0.01 -3.83
CA LEU A 83 1.68 1.22 -4.21
C LEU A 83 1.14 1.20 -5.64
N ASP A 84 1.45 0.18 -6.42
CA ASP A 84 0.91 0.05 -7.75
C ASP A 84 -0.62 -0.11 -7.75
N ARG A 85 -1.25 0.46 -8.76
CA ARG A 85 -2.70 0.67 -8.79
C ARG A 85 -3.44 -0.66 -8.69
N LEU A 86 -4.38 -0.75 -7.74
CA LEU A 86 -5.24 -1.93 -7.50
C LEU A 86 -4.49 -3.20 -7.04
N GLN A 87 -3.19 -3.13 -6.72
CA GLN A 87 -2.46 -4.30 -6.22
C GLN A 87 -2.89 -4.70 -4.81
N PHE A 88 -3.13 -3.70 -3.95
CA PHE A 88 -3.54 -3.89 -2.56
C PHE A 88 -4.61 -2.88 -2.21
N SER A 89 -5.74 -3.39 -1.74
CA SER A 89 -6.94 -2.58 -1.50
C SER A 89 -6.71 -1.49 -0.46
N CYS A 90 -5.79 -1.75 0.48
CA CYS A 90 -5.43 -0.85 1.55
C CYS A 90 -4.79 0.47 1.07
N TRP A 91 -4.21 0.52 -0.14
CA TRP A 91 -3.59 1.72 -0.71
C TRP A 91 -4.47 2.46 -1.72
N ASN A 92 -5.58 1.85 -2.16
CA ASN A 92 -6.43 2.36 -3.26
C ASN A 92 -7.12 3.71 -2.97
N ARG A 93 -6.92 4.33 -1.80
CA ARG A 93 -7.52 5.62 -1.43
C ARG A 93 -6.55 6.68 -0.87
N TYR A 94 -5.27 6.64 -1.20
CA TYR A 94 -4.31 7.68 -0.78
C TYR A 94 -3.80 8.57 -1.94
N ARG A 95 -4.72 9.21 -2.68
CA ARG A 95 -4.35 10.29 -3.62
C ARG A 95 -4.62 11.66 -2.97
N ILE A 96 -3.56 12.41 -2.65
CA ILE A 96 -3.66 13.78 -2.12
C ILE A 96 -3.63 14.78 -3.29
N GLY A 97 -4.81 15.35 -3.63
CA GLY A 97 -5.00 16.42 -4.63
C GLY A 97 -6.40 16.42 -5.26
N TYR A 98 -6.98 17.63 -5.41
CA TYR A 98 -8.40 18.01 -5.65
C TYR A 98 -9.39 16.88 -6.03
N GLY A 99 -10.08 16.40 -5.00
CA GLY A 99 -11.38 15.74 -5.11
C GLY A 99 -11.34 14.23 -4.95
N PHE A 100 -11.31 13.71 -3.72
CA PHE A 100 -11.60 12.30 -3.45
C PHE A 100 -12.40 12.08 -2.15
N ILE A 101 -13.41 11.23 -2.29
CA ILE A 101 -14.39 10.81 -1.29
C ILE A 101 -13.82 9.69 -0.41
N SER A 102 -14.23 9.76 0.87
CA SER A 102 -13.92 8.91 2.04
C SER A 102 -13.67 7.42 1.78
N PRO A 103 -12.64 6.79 2.40
CA PRO A 103 -12.59 5.36 2.67
C PRO A 103 -13.63 4.93 3.71
N TYR A 104 -14.77 4.40 3.27
CA TYR A 104 -15.52 3.43 4.07
C TYR A 104 -14.89 2.04 3.89
N ASP A 105 -13.72 1.84 4.50
CA ASP A 105 -13.24 0.50 4.83
C ASP A 105 -12.58 0.59 6.22
N HIS A 106 -12.96 -0.30 7.14
CA HIS A 106 -12.45 -0.33 8.51
C HIS A 106 -10.92 -0.47 8.56
N ASN A 107 -10.32 -1.12 7.54
CA ASN A 107 -8.87 -1.25 7.42
C ASN A 107 -8.16 0.10 7.28
N THR A 108 -8.83 1.11 6.72
CA THR A 108 -8.22 2.41 6.45
C THR A 108 -7.90 3.20 7.70
N LYS A 109 -8.69 3.11 8.78
CA LYS A 109 -8.43 3.87 10.01
C LYS A 109 -7.20 3.37 10.75
N VAL A 110 -7.10 2.05 10.93
CA VAL A 110 -5.99 1.42 11.64
C VAL A 110 -4.70 1.55 10.83
N LEU A 111 -4.77 1.34 9.51
CA LEU A 111 -3.60 1.52 8.65
C LEU A 111 -3.18 2.98 8.55
N LYS A 112 -4.12 3.92 8.47
CA LYS A 112 -3.83 5.36 8.51
C LYS A 112 -3.12 5.75 9.81
N LYS A 113 -3.60 5.27 10.96
CA LYS A 113 -2.92 5.52 12.25
C LYS A 113 -1.49 4.97 12.24
N ALA A 114 -1.30 3.77 11.70
CA ALA A 114 0.02 3.13 11.56
C ALA A 114 0.94 3.89 10.60
N PHE A 115 0.39 4.43 9.52
CA PHE A 115 1.12 5.27 8.59
C PHE A 115 1.53 6.60 9.24
N GLU A 116 0.59 7.30 9.87
CA GLU A 116 0.84 8.62 10.45
C GLU A 116 1.77 8.60 11.67
N ASN A 117 1.82 7.48 12.42
CA ASN A 117 2.58 7.34 13.66
C ASN A 117 3.40 6.04 13.68
N PHE A 118 4.08 5.72 12.58
CA PHE A 118 4.73 4.42 12.40
C PHE A 118 5.70 4.04 13.51
N ASP A 119 6.63 4.92 13.88
CA ASP A 119 7.64 4.64 14.90
C ASP A 119 7.00 4.34 16.26
N GLU A 120 6.00 5.13 16.66
CA GLU A 120 5.27 4.94 17.92
C GLU A 120 4.42 3.66 17.90
N MET A 121 3.76 3.36 16.77
CA MET A 121 2.99 2.13 16.63
C MET A 121 3.89 0.91 16.57
N PHE A 122 5.08 1.00 15.97
CA PHE A 122 6.06 -0.07 16.04
C PHE A 122 6.40 -0.37 17.51
N ASP A 123 6.64 0.67 18.31
CA ASP A 123 6.99 0.53 19.72
C ASP A 123 5.88 0.01 20.63
N ASN A 124 4.60 0.20 20.26
CA ASN A 124 3.47 -0.13 21.14
C ASN A 124 2.53 -1.22 20.61
N HIS A 125 2.60 -1.58 19.32
CA HIS A 125 1.66 -2.51 18.67
C HIS A 125 2.34 -3.79 18.21
N LYS A 126 2.19 -4.86 19.01
CA LYS A 126 2.86 -6.16 18.79
C LYS A 126 2.67 -6.71 17.37
N ILE A 127 1.46 -6.62 16.81
CA ILE A 127 1.18 -7.15 15.47
C ILE A 127 1.89 -6.32 14.38
N LEU A 128 1.97 -4.99 14.53
CA LEU A 128 2.68 -4.17 13.53
C LEU A 128 4.17 -4.48 13.59
N ARG A 129 4.73 -4.59 14.80
CA ARG A 129 6.11 -4.99 15.01
C ARG A 129 6.41 -6.36 14.38
N GLN A 130 5.51 -7.33 14.54
CA GLN A 130 5.61 -8.63 13.88
C GLN A 130 5.61 -8.48 12.35
N CYS A 131 4.71 -7.69 11.77
CA CYS A 131 4.71 -7.44 10.33
C CYS A 131 6.01 -6.78 9.84
N VAL A 132 6.64 -5.93 10.65
CA VAL A 132 7.98 -5.36 10.35
C VAL A 132 9.05 -6.45 10.34
N HIS A 133 9.07 -7.33 11.34
CA HIS A 133 10.02 -8.45 11.37
C HIS A 133 9.79 -9.46 10.24
N VAL A 134 8.53 -9.70 9.86
CA VAL A 134 8.20 -10.53 8.69
C VAL A 134 8.71 -9.88 7.41
N ALA A 135 8.45 -8.59 7.20
CA ALA A 135 8.92 -7.86 6.02
C ALA A 135 10.46 -7.90 5.93
N ASP A 136 11.15 -7.55 7.01
CA ASP A 136 12.60 -7.55 7.09
C ASP A 136 13.19 -8.95 6.85
N GLY A 137 12.63 -9.98 7.50
CA GLY A 137 13.09 -11.35 7.31
C GLY A 137 12.86 -11.86 5.88
N VAL A 138 11.75 -11.51 5.22
CA VAL A 138 11.52 -11.89 3.81
C VAL A 138 12.45 -11.11 2.86
N MET A 139 12.76 -9.85 3.15
CA MET A 139 13.76 -9.08 2.39
C MET A 139 15.17 -9.67 2.49
N ASN A 140 15.47 -10.34 3.60
CA ASN A 140 16.79 -10.91 3.92
C ASN A 140 16.82 -12.45 3.89
N ASP A 141 15.88 -13.10 3.19
CA ASP A 141 15.87 -14.57 2.99
C ASP A 141 15.85 -15.41 4.29
N MET A 142 15.26 -14.88 5.37
CA MET A 142 15.23 -15.54 6.69
C MET A 142 14.03 -16.48 6.91
N PHE A 143 13.06 -16.49 6.00
CA PHE A 143 11.87 -17.33 6.09
C PHE A 143 11.81 -18.36 4.96
N LEU A 144 11.02 -19.41 5.15
CA LEU A 144 10.62 -20.30 4.05
C LEU A 144 9.42 -19.70 3.33
N ASP A 145 9.35 -19.92 2.01
CA ASP A 145 8.19 -19.53 1.21
C ASP A 145 7.01 -20.50 1.43
N TYR A 146 6.19 -20.19 2.44
CA TYR A 146 4.96 -20.94 2.71
C TYR A 146 3.91 -20.80 1.60
N SER A 147 3.99 -19.77 0.76
CA SER A 147 3.06 -19.55 -0.36
C SER A 147 3.28 -20.52 -1.53
N LYS A 148 4.45 -21.19 -1.56
CA LYS A 148 4.87 -22.14 -2.60
C LYS A 148 4.91 -21.53 -3.99
N GLY A 149 5.49 -20.33 -4.10
CA GLY A 149 5.66 -19.55 -5.32
C GLY A 149 4.41 -18.80 -5.76
N ALA A 150 3.50 -18.46 -4.84
CA ALA A 150 2.29 -17.74 -5.21
C ALA A 150 2.60 -16.29 -5.57
N ASP A 151 1.92 -15.76 -6.57
CA ASP A 151 1.97 -14.33 -6.95
C ASP A 151 0.59 -13.64 -6.81
N HIS A 152 -0.43 -14.40 -6.40
CA HIS A 152 -1.77 -13.93 -6.11
C HIS A 152 -2.30 -14.61 -4.85
N TYR A 153 -3.24 -13.95 -4.19
CA TYR A 153 -4.08 -14.57 -3.16
C TYR A 153 -5.45 -13.90 -3.15
N LEU A 154 -6.40 -14.56 -2.49
CA LEU A 154 -7.70 -13.99 -2.18
C LEU A 154 -8.25 -14.61 -0.89
N ALA A 155 -9.22 -13.93 -0.29
CA ALA A 155 -9.95 -14.50 0.82
C ALA A 155 -10.66 -15.79 0.38
N LYS A 156 -10.55 -16.84 1.20
CA LYS A 156 -11.10 -18.17 0.95
C LYS A 156 -12.59 -18.12 0.62
N TRP A 157 -13.35 -17.36 1.41
CA TRP A 157 -14.79 -17.15 1.21
C TRP A 157 -15.10 -16.55 -0.18
N LEU A 158 -14.26 -15.65 -0.69
CA LEU A 158 -14.47 -15.04 -2.00
C LEU A 158 -14.19 -16.03 -3.12
N TYR A 159 -13.16 -16.87 -2.98
CA TYR A 159 -12.84 -17.91 -3.96
C TYR A 159 -13.93 -18.97 -4.09
N GLU A 160 -14.57 -19.29 -2.98
CA GLU A 160 -15.64 -20.29 -2.88
C GLU A 160 -17.00 -19.72 -3.29
N SER A 161 -17.16 -18.40 -3.35
CA SER A 161 -18.39 -17.72 -3.76
C SER A 161 -18.57 -17.58 -5.28
N ASP A 162 -19.79 -17.32 -5.72
CA ASP A 162 -20.11 -16.95 -7.11
C ASP A 162 -19.49 -15.60 -7.52
N ALA A 163 -19.08 -14.78 -6.55
CA ALA A 163 -18.35 -13.53 -6.79
C ALA A 163 -16.84 -13.76 -7.02
N CYS A 164 -16.38 -15.02 -7.06
CA CYS A 164 -14.99 -15.35 -7.33
C CYS A 164 -14.54 -14.73 -8.68
N PRO A 165 -13.47 -13.92 -8.70
CA PRO A 165 -12.97 -13.38 -9.95
C PRO A 165 -12.58 -14.46 -10.95
N SER A 166 -12.90 -14.27 -12.22
CA SER A 166 -12.66 -15.27 -13.28
C SER A 166 -11.19 -15.60 -13.46
N TRP A 167 -10.27 -14.67 -13.17
CA TRP A 167 -8.83 -14.92 -13.21
C TRP A 167 -8.39 -15.94 -12.16
N ALA A 168 -9.03 -15.97 -10.99
CA ALA A 168 -8.62 -16.83 -9.88
C ALA A 168 -8.85 -18.31 -10.19
N LYS A 169 -9.92 -18.61 -10.94
CA LYS A 169 -10.21 -19.98 -11.40
C LYS A 169 -9.27 -20.48 -12.49
N LYS A 170 -8.55 -19.58 -13.18
CA LYS A 170 -7.56 -19.94 -14.20
C LYS A 170 -6.19 -20.26 -13.60
N TYR A 171 -5.89 -19.74 -12.41
CA TYR A 171 -4.57 -19.88 -11.80
C TYR A 171 -4.46 -21.15 -10.96
N LYS A 172 -3.22 -21.65 -10.81
CA LYS A 172 -2.95 -22.84 -10.01
C LYS A 172 -3.01 -22.48 -8.53
N VAL A 173 -3.87 -23.14 -7.76
CA VAL A 173 -3.83 -23.10 -6.29
C VAL A 173 -2.51 -23.73 -5.83
N THR A 174 -1.72 -22.96 -5.08
CA THR A 174 -0.43 -23.43 -4.53
C THR A 174 -0.59 -23.93 -3.10
N THR A 175 -1.39 -23.25 -2.30
CA THR A 175 -1.69 -23.60 -0.91
C THR A 175 -2.90 -22.80 -0.38
N THR A 176 -3.40 -23.18 0.79
CA THR A 176 -4.37 -22.42 1.57
C THR A 176 -3.81 -22.26 2.98
N ILE A 177 -3.71 -21.04 3.48
CA ILE A 177 -3.20 -20.74 4.83
C ILE A 177 -4.16 -19.73 5.47
N GLY A 178 -4.67 -20.07 6.65
CA GLY A 178 -5.67 -19.28 7.34
C GLY A 178 -6.88 -19.00 6.46
N ASN A 179 -7.22 -17.71 6.29
CA ASN A 179 -8.33 -17.25 5.48
C ASN A 179 -7.95 -16.94 4.03
N HIS A 180 -6.72 -17.25 3.60
CA HIS A 180 -6.25 -16.97 2.24
C HIS A 180 -6.04 -18.23 1.40
N ILE A 181 -6.49 -18.18 0.16
CA ILE A 181 -6.10 -19.11 -0.90
C ILE A 181 -5.01 -18.43 -1.73
N PHE A 182 -3.86 -19.10 -1.85
CA PHE A 182 -2.71 -18.63 -2.60
C PHE A 182 -2.68 -19.29 -3.99
N LEU A 183 -2.39 -18.47 -4.99
CA LEU A 183 -2.50 -18.81 -6.41
C LEU A 183 -1.22 -18.40 -7.14
N ARG A 184 -0.83 -19.20 -8.13
CA ARG A 184 0.23 -18.87 -9.07
C ARG A 184 -0.33 -18.72 -10.47
N SER A 185 -0.14 -17.55 -11.05
CA SER A 185 -0.42 -17.31 -12.46
C SER A 185 0.60 -18.04 -13.35
N PHE A 186 0.18 -18.43 -14.55
CA PHE A 186 1.09 -19.00 -15.53
C PHE A 186 2.22 -18.01 -15.85
N MET A 187 3.41 -18.52 -16.19
CA MET A 187 4.48 -17.68 -16.68
C MET A 187 4.01 -17.05 -17.99
N ILE A 188 4.19 -15.73 -18.11
CA ILE A 188 4.11 -15.10 -19.43
C ILE A 188 5.42 -15.51 -20.10
N GLU A 189 5.36 -16.47 -21.03
CA GLU A 189 6.44 -16.66 -21.99
C GLU A 189 6.65 -15.31 -22.69
N ARG A 190 7.86 -14.76 -22.56
CA ARG A 190 8.24 -13.50 -23.21
C ARG A 190 8.72 -13.79 -24.62
#